data_AF-A0A434U9K6-F1
#
_entry.id   AF-A0A434U9K6-F1
#
_cell.length_a   1.000
_cell.length_b   1.000
_cell.length_c   1.000
_cell.angle_alpha   90.00
_cell.angle_beta   90.00
_cell.angle_gamma   90.00
#
_symmetry.space_group_name_H-M   'P 1'
#
loop_
_entity.id
_entity.type
_entity.pdbx_description
1 polymer ?
#
loop_
_entity_poly.entity_id
_entity_poly.type
_entity_poly.pdbx_seq_one_letter_code
_entity_poly.pdbx_strand_id
1 'polypeptide(L)' 'MQLKPEIVTVLNSLGADETEISGLVEYFSARLVQAHANLEQIDDNIASLQTQRVEAQTLIDTLTTAIGKFVIVE' A
#
# COMPACT_ATOMS: atom_id res chain seq x y z
N MET A 1 -13.50 13.83 7.27
CA MET A 1 -12.84 14.80 6.37
C MET A 1 -13.75 16.01 6.25
N GLN A 2 -13.22 17.22 6.09
CA GLN A 2 -14.02 18.42 5.81
C GLN A 2 -13.43 19.16 4.62
N LEU A 3 -14.29 19.74 3.78
CA LEU A 3 -13.83 20.62 2.72
C LEU A 3 -13.31 21.93 3.32
N LYS A 4 -12.33 22.51 2.65
CA LYS A 4 -11.88 23.86 3.00
C LYS A 4 -13.03 24.86 2.81
N PRO A 5 -13.19 25.85 3.70
CA PRO A 5 -14.28 26.83 3.60
C PRO A 5 -14.37 27.52 2.24
N GLU A 6 -13.24 27.80 1.60
CA GLU A 6 -13.19 28.44 0.28
C GLU A 6 -13.79 27.56 -0.82
N ILE A 7 -13.60 26.24 -0.72
CA ILE A 7 -14.20 25.26 -1.65
C ILE A 7 -15.72 25.22 -1.44
N VAL A 8 -16.17 25.21 -0.20
CA VAL A 8 -17.62 25.24 0.13
C VAL A 8 -18.25 26.53 -0.40
N THR A 9 -17.59 27.68 -0.24
CA THR A 9 -18.07 28.96 -0.77
C THR A 9 -18.19 28.95 -2.30
N VAL A 10 -17.21 28.39 -3.01
CA VAL A 10 -17.27 28.27 -4.48
C VAL A 10 -18.34 27.28 -4.93
N LEU A 11 -18.48 26.14 -4.26
CA LEU A 11 -19.53 25.17 -4.61
C LEU A 11 -20.92 25.76 -4.41
N ASN A 12 -21.16 26.43 -3.28
CA ASN A 12 -22.40 27.14 -3.02
C ASN A 12 -22.67 28.24 -4.06
N SER A 13 -21.64 28.98 -4.50
CA SER A 13 -21.82 30.04 -5.52
C SER A 13 -22.12 29.50 -6.92
N LEU A 14 -21.75 28.23 -7.19
CA LEU A 14 -22.10 27.49 -8.39
C LEU A 14 -23.48 26.81 -8.30
N GLY A 15 -24.19 26.98 -7.18
CA GLY A 15 -25.52 26.43 -6.94
C GLY A 15 -25.52 25.01 -6.39
N ALA A 16 -24.37 24.50 -5.92
CA ALA A 16 -24.32 23.20 -5.27
C ALA A 16 -25.06 23.25 -3.92
N ASP A 17 -25.86 22.23 -3.63
CA ASP A 17 -26.56 22.11 -2.36
C ASP A 17 -25.76 21.29 -1.31
N GLU A 18 -26.26 21.26 -0.08
CA GLU A 18 -25.62 20.54 1.02
C GLU A 18 -25.51 19.02 0.75
N THR A 19 -26.46 18.45 -0.01
CA THR A 19 -26.45 17.02 -0.38
C THR A 19 -25.34 16.72 -1.37
N GLU A 20 -25.19 17.55 -2.40
CA GLU A 20 -24.11 17.42 -3.39
C GLU A 20 -22.73 17.60 -2.75
N ILE A 21 -22.60 18.57 -1.84
CA ILE A 21 -21.36 18.82 -1.09
C ILE A 21 -21.04 17.65 -0.15
N SER A 22 -22.03 17.12 0.57
CA SER A 22 -21.85 15.93 1.42
C SER A 22 -21.44 14.72 0.58
N GLY A 23 -22.07 14.51 -0.58
CA GLY A 23 -21.74 13.42 -1.49
C GLY A 23 -20.30 13.47 -1.98
N LEU A 24 -19.76 14.65 -2.25
CA LEU A 24 -18.33 14.82 -2.59
C LEU A 24 -17.42 14.39 -1.43
N VAL A 25 -17.73 14.83 -0.21
CA VAL A 25 -16.94 14.47 0.98
C VAL A 25 -16.97 12.96 1.20
N GLU A 26 -18.14 12.35 1.12
CA GLU A 26 -18.31 10.90 1.27
C GLU A 26 -17.55 10.12 0.21
N TYR A 27 -17.67 10.51 -1.06
CA TYR A 27 -16.97 9.86 -2.17
C TYR A 27 -15.45 9.86 -1.96
N PHE A 28 -14.86 11.03 -1.67
CA PHE A 28 -13.43 11.13 -1.47
C PHE A 28 -12.97 10.45 -0.17
N SER A 29 -13.78 10.51 0.90
CA SER A 29 -13.48 9.80 2.15
C SER A 29 -13.46 8.28 1.93
N ALA A 30 -14.45 7.73 1.23
CA ALA A 30 -14.50 6.31 0.89
C ALA A 30 -13.31 5.91 0.02
N ARG A 31 -12.93 6.75 -0.95
CA ARG A 31 -11.76 6.50 -1.81
C ARG A 31 -10.45 6.51 -1.04
N LEU A 32 -10.29 7.41 -0.06
CA LEU A 32 -9.14 7.43 0.83
C LEU A 32 -9.06 6.18 1.70
N VAL A 33 -10.17 5.74 2.27
CA VAL A 33 -10.22 4.49 3.06
C VAL A 33 -9.81 3.30 2.20
N GLN A 34 -10.34 3.19 0.98
CA GLN A 34 -9.97 2.13 0.05
C GLN A 34 -8.49 2.18 -0.33
N ALA A 35 -7.96 3.38 -0.59
CA ALA A 35 -6.54 3.55 -0.90
C ALA A 35 -5.64 3.13 0.26
N HIS A 36 -6.03 3.45 1.51
CA HIS A 36 -5.33 3.00 2.71
C HIS A 36 -5.33 1.49 2.85
N ALA A 37 -6.48 0.83 2.69
CA ALA A 37 -6.55 -0.63 2.74
C ALA A 37 -5.66 -1.29 1.67
N ASN A 38 -5.60 -0.70 0.47
CA ASN A 38 -4.70 -1.18 -0.59
C ASN A 38 -3.22 -1.01 -0.22
N LEU A 39 -2.86 0.08 0.45
CA LEU A 39 -1.49 0.29 0.94
C LEU A 39 -1.11 -0.74 2.01
N GLU A 40 -1.98 -0.98 2.98
CA GLU A 40 -1.77 -2.00 4.01
C GLU A 40 -1.55 -3.39 3.38
N GLN A 41 -2.37 -3.76 2.39
CA GLN A 41 -2.21 -5.01 1.64
C GLN A 41 -0.85 -5.08 0.90
N ILE A 42 -0.38 -3.97 0.35
CA ILE A 42 0.93 -3.90 -0.32
C ILE A 42 2.05 -4.10 0.70
N ASP A 43 1.96 -3.47 1.88
CA ASP A 43 2.95 -3.61 2.94
C ASP A 43 3.03 -5.05 3.46
N ASP A 44 1.88 -5.71 3.65
CA ASP A 44 1.81 -7.13 4.02
C ASP A 44 2.48 -8.03 2.98
N ASN A 45 2.21 -7.77 1.69
CA ASN A 45 2.84 -8.51 0.59
C ASN A 45 4.36 -8.30 0.57
N ILE A 46 4.83 -7.08 0.81
CA ILE A 46 6.27 -6.76 0.88
C ILE A 46 6.91 -7.53 2.04
N ALA A 47 6.30 -7.54 3.22
CA ALA A 47 6.81 -8.29 4.37
C ALA A 47 6.89 -9.80 4.09
N SER A 48 5.87 -10.36 3.43
CA SER A 48 5.84 -11.77 3.02
C SER A 48 6.98 -12.10 2.03
N LEU A 49 7.15 -11.28 0.99
CA LEU A 49 8.20 -11.47 -0.01
C LEU A 49 9.61 -11.30 0.59
N GLN A 50 9.79 -10.37 1.53
CA GLN A 50 11.05 -10.22 2.26
C GLN A 50 11.39 -11.47 3.07
N THR A 51 10.40 -12.07 3.72
CA THR A 51 10.56 -13.33 4.47
C THR A 51 10.98 -14.46 3.53
N GLN A 52 10.25 -14.66 2.43
CA GLN A 52 10.58 -15.68 1.42
C GLN A 52 11.98 -15.50 0.85
N ARG A 53 12.41 -14.26 0.62
CA ARG A 53 13.77 -13.95 0.16
C ARG A 53 14.84 -14.41 1.15
N VAL A 54 14.64 -14.17 2.46
CA VAL A 54 15.57 -14.60 3.50
C VAL A 54 15.65 -16.13 3.58
N GLU A 55 14.51 -16.81 3.50
CA GLU A 55 14.45 -18.28 3.48
C GLU A 55 15.17 -18.85 2.26
N ALA A 56 14.94 -18.28 1.07
CA ALA A 56 15.63 -18.68 -0.15
C ALA A 56 17.14 -18.45 -0.07
N GLN A 57 17.59 -17.33 0.50
CA GLN A 57 19.02 -17.08 0.71
C GLN A 57 19.64 -18.09 1.67
N THR A 58 18.95 -18.41 2.77
CA THR A 58 19.41 -19.41 3.73
C THR A 58 19.54 -20.79 3.09
N LEU A 59 18.61 -21.15 2.20
CA LEU A 59 18.68 -22.39 1.43
C LEU A 59 19.88 -22.38 0.47
N ILE A 60 20.12 -21.28 -0.25
CA ILE A 60 21.28 -21.12 -1.13
C ILE A 60 22.59 -21.29 -0.34
N ASP A 61 22.71 -20.63 0.81
CA ASP A 61 23.91 -20.70 1.64
C ASP A 61 24.15 -22.13 2.15
N THR A 62 23.08 -22.82 2.54
CA THR A 62 23.12 -24.22 2.98
C THR A 62 23.58 -25.15 1.85
N LEU A 63 23.00 -24.99 0.65
CA LEU A 63 23.35 -25.79 -0.52
C LEU A 63 24.78 -25.51 -0.96
N THR A 64 25.20 -24.25 -1.00
CA THR A 64 26.57 -23.84 -1.34
C THR A 64 27.57 -24.45 -0.36
N THR A 65 27.26 -24.41 0.93
CA THR A 65 28.09 -25.04 1.97
C THR A 65 28.14 -26.55 1.80
N ALA A 66 27.01 -27.20 1.51
CA ALA A 66 26.97 -28.64 1.29
C ALA A 66 27.78 -29.04 0.06
N ILE A 67 27.60 -28.36 -1.07
CA ILE A 67 28.32 -28.62 -2.32
C ILE A 67 29.81 -28.33 -2.17
N GLY A 68 30.20 -27.24 -1.51
CA GLY A 68 31.59 -26.88 -1.25
C GLY A 68 32.35 -27.92 -0.41
N LYS A 69 31.66 -28.80 0.33
CA LYS A 69 32.28 -29.96 1.00
C LYS A 69 32.67 -31.08 0.02
N PHE A 70 32.07 -31.11 -1.17
CA PHE A 70 32.28 -32.15 -2.18
C PHE A 70 33.02 -31.64 -3.42
N VAL A 71 33.13 -30.32 -3.60
CA VAL A 71 33.81 -29.67 -4.72
C VAL A 71 34.98 -28.85 -4.19
N ILE A 72 36.22 -29.32 -4.39
CA ILE A 72 37.42 -28.50 -4.23
C ILE A 72 37.53 -27.68 -5.51
N VAL A 73 37.36 -26.36 -5.40
CA VAL A 73 37.66 -25.45 -6.51
C VAL A 73 39.18 -25.33 -6.57
N GLU A 74 39.80 -25.89 -7.60
CA GLU A 74 41.22 -25.65 -7.93
C GLU A 74 41.46 -24.20 -8.35
#